data_AF-A0A1C6MFP7-F1
#
_entry.id   AF-A0A1C6MFP7-F1
#
_cell.length_a   1.000
_cell.length_b   1.000
_cell.length_c   1.000
_cell.angle_alpha   90.00
_cell.angle_beta   90.00
_cell.angle_gamma   90.00
#
_symmetry.space_group_name_H-M   'P 1'
#
loop_
_entity.id
_entity.type
_entity.pdbx_description
1 polymer ?
#
loop_
_entity_poly.entity_id
_entity_poly.type
_entity_poly.pdbx_seq_one_letter_code
_entity_poly.pdbx_strand_id
1 'polypeptide(L)'
;MQQNFPQFPAAALPQQDPETNAAVAPASDAANPAYRKQVQDAAVKFEGMFVKQLLHQMRQSNEAFSDKDSIFSNQRDRDMLDFADGQVADSLASQRAFGIADLIVKQLLPGSKG
;
A
#
# COMPACT_ATOMS: atom_id res chain seq x y z
N MET A 1 50.37 -21.45 -32.39
CA MET A 1 49.37 -20.38 -32.42
C MET A 1 48.46 -20.55 -31.21
N GLN A 2 48.69 -19.80 -30.13
CA GLN A 2 47.79 -19.73 -28.97
C GLN A 2 46.87 -18.51 -29.19
N GLN A 3 45.57 -18.74 -29.36
CA GLN A 3 44.56 -17.69 -29.51
C GLN A 3 44.29 -17.07 -28.13
N ASN A 4 44.57 -15.78 -27.97
CA ASN A 4 44.24 -14.99 -26.79
C ASN A 4 42.83 -14.42 -26.96
N PHE A 5 41.83 -15.05 -26.35
CA PHE A 5 40.45 -14.56 -26.37
C PHE A 5 40.28 -13.35 -25.42
N PRO A 6 39.53 -12.31 -25.79
CA PRO A 6 39.21 -11.21 -24.89
C PRO A 6 38.25 -11.67 -23.79
N GLN A 7 38.63 -11.44 -22.54
CA GLN A 7 37.76 -11.60 -21.37
C GLN A 7 36.75 -10.45 -21.36
N PHE A 8 35.47 -10.73 -21.59
CA PHE A 8 34.41 -9.75 -21.35
C PHE A 8 34.26 -9.50 -19.84
N PRO A 9 33.99 -8.27 -19.39
CA PRO A 9 33.61 -8.03 -18.00
C PRO A 9 32.33 -8.80 -17.71
N ALA A 10 32.31 -9.56 -16.61
CA ALA A 10 31.09 -10.17 -16.12
C ALA A 10 30.08 -9.04 -15.86
N ALA A 11 29.00 -9.00 -16.64
CA ALA A 11 27.89 -8.11 -16.38
C ALA A 11 27.45 -8.34 -14.93
N ALA A 12 27.57 -7.30 -14.10
CA ALA A 12 27.01 -7.32 -12.77
C ALA A 12 25.52 -7.66 -12.93
N LEU A 13 25.11 -8.78 -12.34
CA LEU A 13 23.70 -9.14 -12.23
C LEU A 13 22.96 -7.92 -11.65
N PRO A 14 21.78 -7.56 -12.19
CA PRO A 14 20.97 -6.52 -11.58
C PRO A 14 20.74 -6.89 -10.12
N GLN A 15 21.34 -6.11 -9.21
CA GLN A 15 21.09 -6.24 -7.79
C GLN A 15 19.60 -5.95 -7.59
N GLN A 16 18.84 -6.98 -7.26
CA GLN A 16 17.44 -6.86 -6.94
C GLN A 16 17.33 -6.06 -5.64
N ASP A 17 16.76 -4.87 -5.71
CA ASP A 17 16.42 -4.07 -4.54
C ASP A 17 15.54 -4.91 -3.60
N PRO A 18 15.84 -4.98 -2.28
CA PRO A 18 15.13 -5.85 -1.35
C PRO A 18 13.68 -5.39 -1.03
N GLU A 19 13.16 -4.35 -1.68
CA GLU A 19 11.89 -3.71 -1.27
C GLU A 19 10.64 -4.13 -2.06
N THR A 20 10.72 -4.96 -3.10
CA THR A 20 9.55 -5.20 -3.97
C THR A 20 9.03 -6.63 -4.10
N ASN A 21 9.52 -7.58 -3.31
CA ASN A 21 8.94 -8.93 -3.30
C ASN A 21 8.79 -9.48 -1.89
N ALA A 22 7.86 -8.88 -1.12
CA ALA A 22 7.28 -9.58 0.01
C ALA A 22 6.35 -10.68 -0.53
N ALA A 23 6.94 -11.77 -0.99
CA ALA A 23 6.22 -13.03 -1.15
C ALA A 23 5.45 -13.27 0.14
N VAL A 24 4.14 -13.50 0.04
CA VAL A 24 3.31 -13.84 1.20
C VAL A 24 3.89 -15.13 1.77
N ALA A 25 4.73 -15.01 2.79
CA ALA A 25 5.46 -16.13 3.35
C ALA A 25 4.46 -17.19 3.83
N PRO A 26 4.79 -18.49 3.72
CA PRO A 26 3.91 -19.56 4.16
C PRO A 26 3.53 -19.37 5.63
N ALA A 27 2.34 -19.82 6.02
CA ALA A 27 1.78 -19.70 7.38
C ALA A 27 2.72 -20.20 8.52
N SER A 28 3.76 -20.95 8.18
CA SER A 28 4.88 -21.32 9.06
C SER A 28 5.65 -20.13 9.64
N ASP A 29 5.69 -18.98 8.96
CA ASP A 29 6.35 -17.77 9.46
C ASP A 29 5.46 -16.88 10.33
N ALA A 30 4.18 -17.25 10.51
CA ALA A 30 3.27 -16.52 11.41
C ALA A 30 3.80 -16.46 12.85
N ALA A 31 4.70 -17.37 13.24
CA ALA A 31 5.38 -17.35 14.53
C ALA A 31 6.41 -16.21 14.66
N ASN A 32 7.06 -15.82 13.55
CA ASN A 32 8.19 -14.90 13.51
C ASN A 32 7.76 -13.45 13.80
N PRO A 33 8.35 -12.77 14.81
CA PRO A 33 7.96 -11.41 15.20
C PRO A 33 8.18 -10.38 14.08
N ALA A 34 9.23 -10.52 13.25
CA ALA A 34 9.48 -9.61 12.15
C ALA A 34 8.40 -9.72 11.06
N TYR A 35 8.01 -10.95 10.72
CA TYR A 35 6.91 -11.20 9.79
C TYR A 35 5.58 -10.66 10.32
N ARG A 36 5.27 -10.89 11.60
CA ARG A 36 4.05 -10.34 12.22
C ARG A 36 3.99 -8.82 12.14
N LYS A 37 5.11 -8.14 12.42
CA LYS A 37 5.20 -6.68 12.28
C LYS A 37 4.98 -6.24 10.84
N GLN A 38 5.59 -6.91 9.87
CA GLN A 38 5.38 -6.61 8.45
C GLN A 38 3.91 -6.76 8.05
N VAL A 39 3.24 -7.83 8.51
CA VAL A 39 1.80 -8.04 8.27
C VAL A 39 0.97 -6.93 8.89
N GLN A 40 1.27 -6.52 10.13
CA GLN A 40 0.57 -5.41 10.80
C GLN A 40 0.76 -4.08 10.05
N ASP A 41 1.98 -3.75 9.66
CA ASP A 41 2.29 -2.51 8.94
C ASP A 41 1.63 -2.51 7.55
N ALA A 42 1.64 -3.65 6.85
CA ALA A 42 0.97 -3.81 5.57
C ALA A 42 -0.56 -3.70 5.68
N ALA A 43 -1.15 -4.28 6.74
CA ALA A 43 -2.59 -4.20 6.98
C ALA A 43 -3.07 -2.76 7.24
N VAL A 44 -2.31 -1.97 8.00
CA VAL A 44 -2.60 -0.54 8.21
C VAL A 44 -2.50 0.24 6.90
N LYS A 45 -1.44 0.01 6.10
CA LYS A 45 -1.30 0.65 4.77
C LYS A 45 -2.45 0.28 3.84
N PHE A 46 -2.89 -0.98 3.84
CA PHE A 46 -4.03 -1.43 3.07
C PHE A 46 -5.31 -0.71 3.49
N GLU A 47 -5.58 -0.60 4.79
CA GLU A 47 -6.73 0.16 5.28
C GLU A 47 -6.67 1.63 4.85
N GLY A 48 -5.48 2.27 4.89
CA GLY A 48 -5.29 3.63 4.39
C GLY A 48 -5.64 3.78 2.91
N MET A 49 -5.14 2.88 2.05
CA MET A 49 -5.49 2.87 0.63
C MET A 49 -6.99 2.67 0.40
N PHE A 50 -7.62 1.79 1.17
CA PHE A 50 -9.06 1.53 1.08
C PHE A 50 -9.88 2.76 1.49
N VAL A 51 -9.56 3.40 2.62
CA VAL A 51 -10.25 4.61 3.09
C VAL A 51 -10.07 5.75 2.10
N LYS A 52 -8.87 5.94 1.56
CA LYS A 52 -8.63 6.94 0.51
C LYS A 52 -9.51 6.69 -0.72
N GLN A 53 -9.61 5.44 -1.18
CA GLN A 53 -10.46 5.07 -2.32
C GLN A 53 -11.94 5.31 -2.01
N LEU A 54 -12.39 5.01 -0.79
CA LEU A 54 -13.76 5.27 -0.35
C LEU A 54 -14.08 6.77 -0.40
N LEU A 55 -13.21 7.61 0.18
CA LEU A 55 -13.38 9.08 0.17
C LEU A 55 -13.42 9.63 -1.26
N HIS A 56 -12.52 9.15 -2.13
CA HIS A 56 -12.50 9.51 -3.54
C HIS A 56 -13.80 9.12 -4.25
N GLN A 57 -14.28 7.89 -4.05
CA GLN A 57 -15.53 7.42 -4.66
C GLN A 57 -16.75 8.22 -4.19
N MET A 58 -16.81 8.57 -2.90
CA MET A 58 -17.89 9.41 -2.36
C MET A 58 -17.93 10.78 -3.05
N ARG A 59 -16.77 11.39 -3.31
CA ARG A 59 -16.71 12.65 -4.06
C ARG A 59 -17.11 12.48 -5.51
N GLN A 60 -16.58 11.48 -6.22
CA GLN A 60 -16.97 11.24 -7.62
C GLN A 60 -18.47 11.01 -7.76
N SER A 61 -19.07 10.27 -6.82
CA SER A 61 -20.52 10.09 -6.78
C SER A 61 -21.24 11.43 -6.56
N ASN A 62 -20.75 12.30 -5.66
CA ASN A 62 -21.34 13.61 -5.42
C ASN A 62 -21.16 14.58 -6.60
N GLU A 63 -20.04 14.51 -7.32
CA GLU A 63 -19.77 15.29 -8.52
C GLU A 63 -20.73 14.92 -9.66
N ALA A 64 -21.03 13.63 -9.83
CA ALA A 64 -21.97 13.15 -10.83
C ALA A 64 -23.41 13.69 -10.64
N PHE A 65 -23.75 14.13 -9.43
CA PHE A 65 -25.02 14.79 -9.12
C PHE A 65 -24.91 16.32 -9.03
N SER A 66 -23.71 16.89 -9.11
CA SER A 66 -23.49 18.34 -9.02
C SER A 66 -23.63 19.03 -10.39
N ASP A 67 -24.21 20.23 -10.40
CA ASP A 67 -24.37 21.03 -11.63
C ASP A 67 -23.03 21.38 -12.29
N LYS A 68 -23.07 21.68 -13.60
CA LYS A 68 -21.89 21.96 -14.44
C LYS A 68 -21.02 23.14 -13.97
N ASP A 69 -21.52 23.98 -13.06
CA ASP A 69 -20.80 25.10 -12.44
C ASP A 69 -20.20 24.75 -11.06
N SER A 70 -20.05 23.46 -10.75
CA SER A 70 -19.49 22.98 -9.48
C SER A 70 -18.06 23.47 -9.24
N ILE A 71 -17.81 23.98 -8.04
CA ILE A 71 -16.51 24.48 -7.53
C ILE A 71 -15.42 23.38 -7.52
N PHE A 72 -15.79 22.11 -7.67
CA PHE A 72 -14.88 20.96 -7.77
C PHE A 72 -14.38 20.69 -9.21
N SER A 73 -14.79 21.51 -10.19
CA SER A 73 -14.41 21.34 -11.59
C SER A 73 -12.95 21.69 -11.89
N ASN A 74 -12.27 22.45 -11.02
CA ASN A 74 -10.86 22.83 -11.18
C ASN A 74 -9.89 21.72 -10.78
N GLN A 75 -8.94 21.40 -11.67
CA GLN A 75 -7.95 20.34 -11.43
C GLN A 75 -7.06 20.58 -10.20
N ARG A 76 -6.64 21.82 -9.94
CA ARG A 76 -5.77 22.15 -8.80
C ARG A 76 -6.47 21.93 -7.46
N ASP A 77 -7.77 22.21 -7.40
CA ASP A 77 -8.57 22.02 -6.19
C ASP A 77 -8.77 20.52 -5.93
N ARG A 78 -8.93 19.71 -6.97
CA ARG A 78 -8.95 18.24 -6.88
C ARG A 78 -7.63 17.67 -6.35
N ASP A 79 -6.50 18.12 -6.88
CA ASP A 79 -5.18 17.62 -6.45
C ASP A 79 -4.92 17.95 -4.96
N MET A 80 -5.33 19.15 -4.50
CA MET A 80 -5.24 19.54 -3.09
C MET A 80 -6.16 18.69 -2.20
N LEU A 81 -7.39 18.44 -2.66
CA LEU A 81 -8.34 17.57 -1.94
C LEU A 81 -7.80 16.14 -1.83
N ASP A 82 -7.29 15.57 -2.92
CA ASP A 82 -6.74 14.20 -2.94
C ASP A 82 -5.54 14.04 -1.99
N PHE A 83 -4.75 15.10 -1.80
CA PHE A 83 -3.71 15.15 -0.79
C PHE A 83 -4.29 15.19 0.63
N ALA A 84 -5.30 16.02 0.87
CA ALA A 84 -5.98 16.08 2.17
C ALA A 84 -6.64 14.75 2.54
N ASP A 85 -7.27 14.05 1.59
CA ASP A 85 -7.83 12.72 1.85
C ASP A 85 -6.75 11.70 2.15
N GLY A 86 -5.58 11.81 1.53
CA GLY A 86 -4.42 10.99 1.88
C GLY A 86 -4.11 11.10 3.38
N GLN A 87 -4.01 12.33 3.89
CA GLN A 87 -3.74 12.55 5.32
C GLN A 87 -4.87 12.05 6.23
N VAL A 88 -6.13 12.27 5.83
CA VAL A 88 -7.29 11.80 6.59
C VAL A 88 -7.33 10.27 6.61
N ALA A 89 -7.11 9.62 5.46
CA ALA A 89 -7.08 8.17 5.34
C ALA A 89 -5.95 7.55 6.17
N ASP A 90 -4.75 8.13 6.13
CA ASP A 90 -3.61 7.67 6.94
C ASP A 90 -3.92 7.80 8.44
N SER A 91 -4.51 8.92 8.87
CA SER A 91 -4.92 9.14 10.27
C SER A 91 -5.95 8.11 10.72
N LEU A 92 -7.00 7.87 9.93
CA LEU A 92 -8.05 6.90 10.26
C LEU A 92 -7.52 5.47 10.28
N ALA A 93 -6.67 5.09 9.33
CA ALA A 93 -6.06 3.78 9.27
C ALA A 93 -5.08 3.53 10.43
N SER A 94 -4.31 4.54 10.83
CA SER A 94 -3.41 4.43 11.99
C SER A 94 -4.17 4.18 13.30
N GLN A 95 -5.40 4.69 13.39
CA GLN A 95 -6.32 4.46 14.51
C GLN A 95 -7.12 3.17 14.37
N ARG A 96 -6.94 2.43 13.28
CA ARG A 96 -7.72 1.23 12.94
C ARG A 96 -9.23 1.48 12.95
N ALA A 97 -9.65 2.68 12.52
CA ALA A 97 -11.01 3.17 12.70
C ALA A 97 -12.09 2.31 12.01
N PHE A 98 -11.71 1.59 10.94
CA PHE A 98 -12.62 0.72 10.19
C PHE A 98 -12.47 -0.76 10.54
N GLY A 99 -11.39 -1.15 11.24
CA GLY A 99 -11.14 -2.52 11.69
C GLY A 99 -10.76 -3.51 10.57
N ILE A 100 -10.57 -3.06 9.33
CA ILE A 100 -10.13 -3.90 8.20
C ILE A 100 -8.70 -4.37 8.45
N ALA A 101 -7.84 -3.48 8.96
CA ALA A 101 -6.47 -3.83 9.33
C ALA A 101 -6.43 -4.99 10.34
N ASP A 102 -7.38 -5.02 11.29
CA ASP A 102 -7.47 -6.08 12.30
C ASP A 102 -7.99 -7.39 11.71
N LEU A 103 -8.96 -7.32 10.79
CA LEU A 103 -9.44 -8.51 10.09
C LEU A 103 -8.33 -9.16 9.25
N ILE A 104 -7.51 -8.37 8.56
CA ILE A 104 -6.36 -8.86 7.79
C ILE A 104 -5.34 -9.52 8.70
N VAL A 105 -4.97 -8.86 9.80
CA VAL A 105 -4.04 -9.42 10.80
C VAL A 105 -4.58 -10.73 11.36
N LYS A 106 -5.86 -10.79 11.72
CA LYS A 106 -6.51 -12.01 12.25
C LYS A 106 -6.50 -13.16 11.26
N GLN A 107 -6.74 -12.88 9.97
CA GLN A 107 -6.79 -13.89 8.94
C GLN A 107 -5.39 -14.44 8.60
N LEU A 108 -4.37 -13.59 8.61
CA LEU A 108 -3.00 -13.96 8.25
C LEU A 108 -2.18 -14.48 9.43
N LEU A 109 -2.50 -14.08 10.66
CA LEU A 109 -1.80 -14.46 11.89
C LEU A 109 -2.76 -15.16 12.87
N PRO A 110 -3.18 -16.40 12.60
CA PRO A 110 -4.04 -17.15 13.50
C PRO A 110 -3.38 -17.30 14.88
N GLY A 111 -4.10 -16.92 15.95
CA GLY A 111 -3.59 -16.92 17.33
C GLY A 111 -2.97 -15.60 17.80
N SER A 112 -2.99 -14.54 16.97
CA SER A 112 -2.76 -13.17 17.45
C SER A 112 -3.87 -12.78 18.43
N LYS A 113 -3.52 -12.46 19.67
CA LYS A 113 -4.45 -11.84 20.63
C LYS A 113 -4.57 -10.38 20.25
N GLY A 114 -5.79 -9.94 19.95
CA GLY A 114 -6.13 -8.53 19.69
C GLY A 114 -5.79 -7.63 20.86
#